data_AF-A0A177WHP0-F1
#
_entry.id   AF-A0A177WHP0-F1
#
_cell.length_a   1.000
_cell.length_b   1.000
_cell.length_c   1.000
_cell.angle_alpha   90.00
_cell.angle_beta   90.00
_cell.angle_gamma   90.00
#
_symmetry.space_group_name_H-M   'P 1'
#
loop_
_entity.id
_entity.type
_entity.pdbx_description
1 polymer ?
#
loop_
_entity_poly.entity_id
_entity_poly.type
_entity_poly.pdbx_seq_one_letter_code
_entity_poly.pdbx_strand_id
1 'polypeptide(L)'
;MNTNDLFLNVEYNTISTEIDVTDFEDLSDVQDAIKAKYGPAIPVSPAFIQLYDQQGQLIADLDDIPPEKTPQYYQELAKGGSCVVIGCLPLPTRKPSKSAIFDAGSTSLSTANHQDFSPKRQRIEPNDLTTQFKSFANAQLIDECIQSTDHVFFPYTQDKIQKLYVRECYHDVFGLLLDQIDRGKKSFAISGTSGIGKSLFFVYILHRLMDDFTTKTLSLKPNRIVYQVGSSYKCFDLQQQLVTELGLEVANIVRKQDTFYVIDGRTSEPLISSCIVLFMSSPRSEWYKEFVKQKMAKEWDFPVWTLDELQACRRHCYPDVPIETTNERYRMYGGVARSVFDIVSNPMEEALADVDAVKGVRNIGFTIKLSANTHTLLHTIVSDDGQYEFLHVDIASRYIGEQLWKRHSAQMITNIQQMFDGIPTKISRHLFEIYGHMVFCTGGQTLKCRCLEDAALDGNYYEPTDDDSFAAIDSLSRQGMFQFTAVAEHPIYGVDILTKLCNLYDEPKLYFVVPPHQFKGFKKQSFKPIDGTEQIQPIHGLKQYVIKLPLIQ
;
A
#
# COMPACT_ATOMS: atom_id res chain seq x y z
N MET A 1 17.45 -20.20 -17.26
CA MET A 1 16.95 -21.25 -16.37
C MET A 1 17.73 -21.14 -15.08
N ASN A 2 17.17 -20.40 -14.13
CA ASN A 2 17.52 -20.39 -12.71
C ASN A 2 16.52 -19.44 -12.05
N THR A 3 15.39 -20.00 -11.63
CA THR A 3 14.56 -19.51 -10.53
C THR A 3 14.39 -20.73 -9.64
N ASN A 4 14.71 -20.60 -8.35
CA ASN A 4 14.55 -21.69 -7.40
C ASN A 4 13.06 -21.74 -7.03
N ASP A 5 12.25 -22.31 -7.92
CA ASP A 5 10.84 -22.54 -7.66
C ASP A 5 10.74 -23.51 -6.47
N LEU A 6 10.05 -23.10 -5.40
CA LEU A 6 9.96 -23.80 -4.12
C LEU A 6 8.56 -24.40 -3.98
N PHE A 7 8.47 -25.73 -3.95
CA PHE A 7 7.20 -26.44 -3.87
C PHE A 7 7.03 -27.15 -2.53
N LEU A 8 5.96 -26.82 -1.79
CA LEU A 8 5.60 -27.47 -0.54
C LEU A 8 4.68 -28.68 -0.79
N ASN A 9 5.08 -29.86 -0.34
CA ASN A 9 4.24 -31.04 -0.37
C ASN A 9 3.18 -31.00 0.74
N VAL A 10 1.92 -31.14 0.36
CA VAL A 10 0.78 -31.18 1.28
C VAL A 10 -0.06 -32.41 1.03
N GLU A 11 -0.74 -32.89 2.08
CA GLU A 11 -1.63 -34.05 2.01
C GLU A 11 -2.96 -33.80 2.70
N TYR A 12 -4.06 -34.17 2.04
CA TYR A 12 -5.41 -34.16 2.61
C TYR A 12 -6.16 -35.44 2.24
N ASN A 13 -6.67 -36.18 3.23
CA ASN A 13 -7.43 -37.42 3.03
C ASN A 13 -6.79 -38.38 2.01
N THR A 14 -5.49 -38.70 2.17
CA THR A 14 -4.69 -39.59 1.30
C THR A 14 -4.35 -39.06 -0.10
N ILE A 15 -4.73 -37.81 -0.41
CA ILE A 15 -4.38 -37.14 -1.65
C ILE A 15 -3.25 -36.15 -1.38
N SER A 16 -2.09 -36.40 -1.98
CA SER A 16 -0.90 -35.55 -1.87
C SER A 16 -0.70 -34.69 -3.12
N THR A 17 -0.23 -33.46 -2.93
CA THR A 17 0.10 -32.56 -4.03
C THR A 17 1.15 -31.52 -3.62
N GLU A 18 1.76 -30.87 -4.61
CA GLU A 18 2.76 -29.81 -4.42
C GLU A 18 2.12 -28.43 -4.54
N ILE A 19 2.38 -27.51 -3.61
CA ILE A 19 1.94 -26.11 -3.66
C ILE A 19 3.15 -25.27 -3.98
N ASP A 20 3.10 -24.46 -5.02
CA ASP A 20 4.14 -23.47 -5.29
C ASP A 20 4.09 -22.40 -4.21
N VAL A 21 5.16 -22.27 -3.43
CA VAL A 21 5.30 -21.33 -2.31
C VAL A 21 6.49 -20.38 -2.51
N THR A 22 7.00 -20.26 -3.75
CA THR A 22 8.23 -19.51 -4.09
C THR A 22 8.22 -18.07 -3.59
N ASP A 23 7.05 -17.43 -3.56
CA ASP A 23 6.88 -16.00 -3.21
C ASP A 23 5.88 -15.78 -2.05
N PHE A 24 5.58 -16.81 -1.25
CA PHE A 24 4.61 -16.68 -0.15
C PHE A 24 5.26 -16.10 1.10
N GLU A 25 4.63 -15.08 1.68
CA GLU A 25 5.14 -14.36 2.86
C GLU A 25 4.54 -14.91 4.16
N ASP A 26 3.37 -15.57 4.10
CA ASP A 26 2.72 -16.16 5.28
C ASP A 26 1.90 -17.43 4.99
N LEU A 27 1.37 -18.06 6.04
CA LEU A 27 0.54 -19.25 5.94
C LEU A 27 -0.84 -19.01 5.29
N SER A 28 -1.34 -17.78 5.26
CA SER A 28 -2.62 -17.45 4.63
C SER A 28 -2.53 -17.68 3.12
N ASP A 29 -1.42 -17.27 2.51
CA ASP A 29 -1.14 -17.53 1.08
C ASP A 29 -1.10 -19.04 0.79
N VAL A 30 -0.47 -19.82 1.68
CA VAL A 30 -0.42 -21.29 1.58
C VAL A 30 -1.83 -21.89 1.69
N GLN A 31 -2.65 -21.43 2.64
CA GLN A 31 -4.02 -21.90 2.83
C GLN A 31 -4.92 -21.59 1.63
N ASP A 32 -4.79 -20.41 1.05
CA ASP A 32 -5.51 -20.00 -0.16
C ASP A 32 -5.11 -20.86 -1.36
N ALA A 33 -3.81 -21.12 -1.54
CA ALA A 33 -3.29 -21.97 -2.61
C ALA A 33 -3.72 -23.44 -2.44
N ILE A 34 -3.70 -23.97 -1.21
CA ILE A 34 -4.23 -25.31 -0.89
C ILE A 34 -5.71 -25.38 -1.24
N LYS A 35 -6.51 -24.38 -0.83
CA LYS A 35 -7.94 -24.35 -1.12
C LYS A 35 -8.18 -24.28 -2.63
N ALA A 36 -7.41 -23.48 -3.36
CA ALA A 36 -7.49 -23.38 -4.81
C ALA A 36 -7.19 -24.73 -5.48
N LYS A 37 -6.21 -25.49 -4.97
CA LYS A 37 -5.79 -26.75 -5.56
C LYS A 37 -6.70 -27.94 -5.23
N TYR A 38 -7.17 -28.05 -3.99
CA TYR A 38 -8.07 -29.13 -3.55
C TYR A 38 -9.55 -28.82 -3.81
N GLY A 39 -9.90 -27.55 -3.99
CA GLY A 39 -11.24 -27.09 -4.33
C GLY A 39 -12.32 -27.61 -3.38
N PRO A 40 -13.36 -28.31 -3.87
CA PRO A 40 -14.45 -28.82 -3.04
C PRO A 40 -14.06 -29.99 -2.14
N ALA A 41 -12.88 -30.59 -2.32
CA ALA A 41 -12.43 -31.71 -1.47
C ALA A 41 -12.22 -31.26 -0.02
N ILE A 42 -11.74 -30.03 0.20
CA ILE A 42 -11.66 -29.41 1.51
C ILE A 42 -12.94 -28.60 1.72
N PRO A 43 -13.85 -28.95 2.65
CA PRO A 43 -15.18 -28.34 2.75
C PRO A 43 -15.21 -27.04 3.58
N VAL A 44 -14.05 -26.52 4.00
CA VAL A 44 -13.92 -25.30 4.81
C VAL A 44 -13.26 -24.17 4.02
N SER A 45 -13.39 -22.92 4.48
CA SER A 45 -12.65 -21.78 3.90
C SER A 45 -11.16 -21.83 4.27
N PRO A 46 -10.28 -21.14 3.52
CA PRO A 46 -8.84 -21.12 3.77
C PRO A 46 -8.45 -20.86 5.22
N ALA A 47 -9.06 -19.87 5.88
CA ALA A 47 -8.81 -19.53 7.29
C ALA A 47 -9.06 -20.66 8.31
N PHE A 48 -9.78 -21.72 7.92
CA PHE A 48 -10.01 -22.90 8.77
C PHE A 48 -9.16 -24.11 8.39
N ILE A 49 -8.29 -23.96 7.39
CA ILE A 49 -7.27 -24.94 7.03
C ILE A 49 -6.12 -24.78 8.02
N GLN A 50 -5.66 -25.90 8.58
CA GLN A 50 -4.56 -25.96 9.53
C GLN A 50 -3.51 -26.92 8.98
N LEU A 51 -2.23 -26.65 9.23
CA LEU A 51 -1.13 -27.48 8.75
C LEU A 51 -0.42 -28.15 9.92
N TYR A 52 -0.15 -29.44 9.77
CA TYR A 52 0.51 -30.24 10.79
C TYR A 52 1.72 -30.96 10.22
N ASP A 53 2.80 -31.02 11.00
CA ASP A 53 3.95 -31.85 10.65
C ASP A 53 3.63 -33.35 10.75
N GLN A 54 4.60 -34.21 10.40
CA GLN A 54 4.40 -35.67 10.47
C GLN A 54 4.25 -36.21 11.90
N GLN A 55 4.60 -35.43 12.92
CA GLN A 55 4.45 -35.75 14.33
C GLN A 55 3.09 -35.27 14.89
N GLY A 56 2.29 -34.56 14.09
CA GLY A 56 1.00 -34.00 14.47
C GLY A 56 1.09 -32.67 15.21
N GLN A 57 2.24 -32.00 15.19
CA GLN A 57 2.41 -30.66 15.73
C GLN A 57 1.90 -29.61 14.73
N LEU A 58 1.18 -28.62 15.25
CA LEU A 58 0.65 -27.52 14.44
C LEU A 58 1.80 -26.63 13.95
N ILE A 59 1.78 -26.32 12.65
CA ILE A 59 2.64 -25.33 11.99
C ILE A 59 1.88 -24.00 12.04
N ALA A 60 2.40 -23.06 12.84
CA ALA A 60 1.74 -21.79 13.11
C ALA A 60 2.30 -20.66 12.22
N ASP A 61 3.48 -20.87 11.65
CA ASP A 61 4.13 -19.99 10.69
C ASP A 61 4.83 -20.79 9.58
N LEU A 62 5.03 -20.21 8.40
CA LEU A 62 5.81 -20.81 7.33
C LEU A 62 7.30 -20.90 7.73
N ASP A 63 7.75 -19.99 8.60
CA ASP A 63 9.09 -20.02 9.22
C ASP A 63 9.32 -21.20 10.17
N ASP A 64 8.26 -21.93 10.58
CA ASP A 64 8.39 -23.16 11.36
C ASP A 64 8.90 -24.33 10.50
N ILE A 65 8.76 -24.24 9.17
CA ILE A 65 9.16 -25.27 8.20
C ILE A 65 10.11 -24.72 7.13
N PRO A 66 11.24 -24.08 7.48
CA PRO A 66 12.10 -23.46 6.49
C PRO A 66 12.82 -24.55 5.66
N PRO A 67 12.97 -24.38 4.33
CA PRO A 67 13.54 -25.41 3.45
C PRO A 67 14.91 -25.95 3.88
N GLU A 68 15.74 -25.12 4.54
CA GLU A 68 17.05 -25.53 5.04
C GLU A 68 16.98 -26.52 6.21
N LYS A 69 15.94 -26.45 7.05
CA LYS A 69 15.76 -27.31 8.23
C LYS A 69 14.77 -28.44 8.00
N THR A 70 13.81 -28.25 7.10
CA THR A 70 12.81 -29.25 6.74
C THR A 70 12.78 -29.55 5.23
N PRO A 71 13.93 -29.89 4.61
CA PRO A 71 14.01 -30.12 3.16
C PRO A 71 13.10 -31.26 2.69
N GLN A 72 12.74 -32.18 3.57
CA GLN A 72 11.83 -33.28 3.27
C GLN A 72 10.45 -32.82 2.78
N TYR A 73 9.96 -31.65 3.20
CA TYR A 73 8.67 -31.11 2.75
C TYR A 73 8.72 -30.47 1.36
N TYR A 74 9.92 -30.20 0.85
CA TYR A 74 10.16 -29.51 -0.43
C TYR A 74 10.82 -30.39 -1.49
N GLN A 75 11.13 -31.63 -1.13
CA GLN A 75 11.68 -32.63 -2.03
C GLN A 75 10.55 -33.31 -2.79
N GLU A 76 10.71 -33.54 -4.10
CA GLU A 76 9.72 -34.28 -4.90
C GLU A 76 9.30 -35.59 -4.21
N LEU A 77 8.00 -35.88 -4.17
CA LEU A 77 7.45 -37.08 -3.53
C LEU A 77 8.07 -38.38 -4.08
N ALA A 78 8.38 -38.42 -5.39
CA ALA A 78 9.03 -39.56 -6.04
C ALA A 78 10.47 -39.83 -5.55
N LYS A 79 11.11 -38.83 -4.92
CA LYS A 79 12.48 -38.90 -4.38
C LYS A 79 12.49 -39.08 -2.85
N GLY A 80 11.37 -39.43 -2.24
CA GLY A 80 11.25 -39.64 -0.79
C GLY A 80 10.83 -38.41 0.01
N GLY A 81 10.26 -37.39 -0.66
CA GLY A 81 9.63 -36.25 0.00
C GLY A 81 8.48 -36.66 0.92
N SER A 82 8.28 -35.87 1.97
CA SER A 82 7.21 -36.02 2.95
C SER A 82 6.19 -34.90 2.80
N CYS A 83 4.94 -35.14 3.17
CA CYS A 83 3.89 -34.12 3.16
C CYS A 83 3.68 -33.51 4.54
N VAL A 84 3.31 -32.23 4.54
CA VAL A 84 2.59 -31.57 5.63
C VAL A 84 1.11 -32.00 5.57
N VAL A 85 0.51 -32.31 6.71
CA VAL A 85 -0.86 -32.83 6.79
C VAL A 85 -1.86 -31.69 6.98
N ILE A 86 -2.90 -31.68 6.15
CA ILE A 86 -3.96 -30.68 6.21
C ILE A 86 -5.06 -31.12 7.19
N GLY A 87 -5.36 -30.29 8.18
CA GLY A 87 -6.53 -30.38 9.06
C GLY A 87 -7.55 -29.26 8.80
N CYS A 88 -8.78 -29.43 9.28
CA CYS A 88 -9.86 -28.45 9.14
C CYS A 88 -10.57 -28.20 10.47
N LEU A 89 -10.92 -26.94 10.75
CA LEU A 89 -11.73 -26.55 11.90
C LEU A 89 -13.15 -26.10 11.53
N PRO A 90 -14.18 -26.39 12.36
CA PRO A 90 -14.16 -27.37 13.44
C PRO A 90 -13.96 -28.79 12.86
N LEU A 91 -13.33 -29.68 13.63
CA LEU A 91 -13.06 -31.06 13.21
C LEU A 91 -14.33 -31.67 12.59
N PRO A 92 -14.28 -32.20 11.35
CA PRO A 92 -15.46 -32.74 10.69
C PRO A 92 -16.10 -33.82 11.56
N THR A 93 -17.41 -33.75 11.75
CA THR A 93 -18.14 -34.74 12.55
C THR A 93 -17.94 -36.11 11.92
N ARG A 94 -17.21 -36.98 12.62
CA ARG A 94 -16.85 -38.33 12.17
C ARG A 94 -18.13 -39.13 11.89
N LYS A 95 -18.50 -39.29 10.62
CA LYS A 95 -19.41 -40.37 10.20
C LYS A 95 -18.61 -41.68 10.23
N PRO A 96 -19.05 -42.72 10.95
CA PRO A 96 -18.30 -43.97 10.99
C PRO A 96 -18.37 -44.66 9.62
N SER A 97 -17.22 -44.79 8.95
CA SER A 97 -17.04 -45.65 7.79
C SER A 97 -16.84 -47.11 8.25
N LYS A 98 -17.53 -48.03 7.58
CA LYS A 98 -17.47 -49.47 7.80
C LYS A 98 -16.07 -50.04 7.56
N SER A 99 -15.35 -50.35 8.63
CA SER A 99 -14.47 -51.51 8.75
C SER A 99 -14.02 -51.69 10.19
N ALA A 100 -14.91 -52.22 11.02
CA ALA A 100 -14.53 -52.79 12.32
C ALA A 100 -15.29 -54.12 12.46
N ILE A 101 -14.68 -55.17 11.91
CA ILE A 101 -14.93 -56.54 12.34
C ILE A 101 -13.65 -56.94 13.05
N PHE A 102 -13.67 -56.96 14.37
CA PHE A 102 -13.31 -58.11 15.21
C PHE A 102 -13.42 -57.71 16.69
N ASP A 103 -14.27 -58.48 17.38
CA ASP A 103 -14.28 -58.88 18.79
C ASP A 103 -14.04 -57.85 19.90
N ALA A 104 -15.13 -57.55 20.61
CA ALA A 104 -15.23 -57.89 22.03
C ALA A 104 -16.70 -57.93 22.51
N GLY A 105 -17.18 -59.14 22.79
CA GLY A 105 -17.96 -59.49 23.97
C GLY A 105 -19.16 -58.64 24.39
N SER A 106 -20.34 -59.23 24.16
CA SER A 106 -21.37 -59.46 25.19
C SER A 106 -22.54 -58.46 25.33
N THR A 107 -23.71 -59.04 25.03
CA THR A 107 -24.99 -58.97 25.78
C THR A 107 -25.90 -57.74 25.66
N SER A 108 -26.99 -57.94 24.89
CA SER A 108 -28.39 -57.94 25.37
C SER A 108 -29.36 -56.97 24.67
N LEU A 109 -30.24 -57.58 23.86
CA LEU A 109 -31.70 -57.36 23.78
C LEU A 109 -32.26 -55.94 23.95
N SER A 110 -32.91 -55.41 22.92
CA SER A 110 -34.38 -55.49 22.73
C SER A 110 -34.94 -54.36 21.83
N THR A 111 -35.83 -54.74 20.90
CA THR A 111 -37.10 -54.09 20.44
C THR A 111 -37.18 -52.55 20.35
N ALA A 112 -37.84 -51.88 19.42
CA ALA A 112 -38.61 -52.19 18.22
C ALA A 112 -39.08 -50.82 17.66
N ASN A 113 -39.59 -50.83 16.42
CA ASN A 113 -40.61 -49.94 15.86
C ASN A 113 -40.21 -48.60 15.18
N HIS A 114 -40.44 -48.65 13.87
CA HIS A 114 -40.88 -47.61 12.95
C HIS A 114 -41.66 -46.43 13.56
N GLN A 115 -41.35 -45.22 13.08
CA GLN A 115 -42.36 -44.31 12.52
C GLN A 115 -41.71 -43.18 11.69
N ASP A 116 -42.29 -42.96 10.51
CA ASP A 116 -41.99 -41.88 9.57
C ASP A 116 -42.06 -40.49 10.20
N PHE A 117 -41.09 -39.62 9.88
CA PHE A 117 -41.25 -38.17 9.93
C PHE A 117 -40.60 -37.55 8.69
N SER A 118 -41.43 -36.89 7.88
CA SER A 118 -41.01 -36.07 6.73
C SER A 118 -40.01 -34.98 7.15
N PRO A 119 -39.05 -34.58 6.29
CA PRO A 119 -38.03 -33.62 6.68
C PRO A 119 -38.64 -32.22 6.86
N LYS A 120 -38.58 -31.69 8.07
CA LYS A 120 -38.79 -30.26 8.34
C LYS A 120 -37.75 -29.48 7.54
N ARG A 121 -38.23 -28.49 6.76
CA ARG A 121 -37.43 -27.41 6.17
C ARG A 121 -36.38 -26.93 7.18
N GLN A 122 -35.11 -27.19 6.91
CA GLN A 122 -34.03 -26.50 7.59
C GLN A 122 -34.12 -25.02 7.22
N ARG A 123 -34.28 -24.20 8.25
CA ARG A 123 -34.31 -22.75 8.18
C ARG A 123 -32.90 -22.31 7.81
N ILE A 124 -32.74 -21.75 6.61
CA ILE A 124 -31.50 -21.15 6.14
C ILE A 124 -31.28 -19.89 6.99
N GLU A 125 -30.19 -19.84 7.75
CA GLU A 125 -29.68 -18.62 8.38
C GLU A 125 -29.47 -17.56 7.26
N PRO A 126 -30.00 -16.33 7.39
CA PRO A 126 -29.81 -15.32 6.37
C PRO A 126 -28.32 -14.92 6.27
N ASN A 127 -27.78 -14.96 5.05
CA ASN A 127 -26.40 -14.57 4.72
C ASN A 127 -26.11 -13.16 5.28
N ASP A 128 -25.21 -13.02 6.27
CA ASP A 128 -24.93 -11.79 7.03
C ASP A 128 -24.66 -10.57 6.11
N LEU A 129 -23.95 -10.79 5.00
CA LEU A 129 -23.67 -9.77 3.99
C LEU A 129 -24.92 -9.20 3.30
N THR A 130 -25.95 -10.02 3.08
CA THR A 130 -27.22 -9.53 2.52
C THR A 130 -27.95 -8.65 3.52
N THR A 131 -27.91 -9.02 4.81
CA THR A 131 -28.49 -8.20 5.88
C THR A 131 -27.77 -6.85 5.99
N GLN A 132 -26.43 -6.86 5.98
CA GLN A 132 -25.60 -5.67 5.96
C GLN A 132 -25.88 -4.80 4.73
N PHE A 133 -26.00 -5.40 3.54
CA PHE A 133 -26.27 -4.66 2.30
C PHE A 133 -27.66 -4.00 2.31
N LYS A 134 -28.67 -4.66 2.88
CA LYS A 134 -30.00 -4.05 3.08
C LYS A 134 -29.97 -2.89 4.06
N SER A 135 -29.26 -3.02 5.17
CA SER A 135 -29.08 -1.90 6.13
C SER A 135 -28.33 -0.74 5.48
N PHE A 136 -27.30 -1.05 4.67
CA PHE A 136 -26.52 -0.06 3.93
C PHE A 136 -27.33 0.77 2.94
N ALA A 137 -28.48 0.28 2.47
CA ALA A 137 -29.38 1.06 1.61
C ALA A 137 -29.86 2.37 2.25
N ASN A 138 -29.86 2.43 3.59
CA ASN A 138 -30.23 3.64 4.34
C ASN A 138 -29.00 4.46 4.78
N ALA A 139 -27.79 4.12 4.32
CA ALA A 139 -26.58 4.82 4.73
C ALA A 139 -26.60 6.29 4.26
N GLN A 140 -26.19 7.19 5.14
CA GLN A 140 -26.19 8.63 4.91
C GLN A 140 -24.79 9.19 5.00
N LEU A 141 -24.55 10.27 4.26
CA LEU A 141 -23.35 11.09 4.40
C LEU A 141 -23.61 12.12 5.51
N ILE A 142 -22.99 11.91 6.67
CA ILE A 142 -23.12 12.76 7.86
C ILE A 142 -21.70 13.07 8.34
N ASP A 143 -21.40 14.35 8.56
CA ASP A 143 -20.09 14.82 9.02
C ASP A 143 -18.93 14.23 8.20
N GLU A 144 -19.03 14.33 6.87
CA GLU A 144 -18.04 13.82 5.89
C GLU A 144 -17.86 12.28 5.90
N CYS A 145 -18.66 11.55 6.68
CA CYS A 145 -18.62 10.10 6.76
C CYS A 145 -19.89 9.48 6.20
N ILE A 146 -19.73 8.45 5.37
CA ILE A 146 -20.82 7.51 5.12
C ILE A 146 -20.97 6.66 6.37
N GLN A 147 -22.19 6.53 6.88
CA GLN A 147 -22.52 5.65 8.00
C GLN A 147 -23.91 5.04 7.84
N SER A 148 -24.07 3.77 8.25
CA SER A 148 -25.40 3.14 8.33
C SER A 148 -26.17 3.71 9.53
N THR A 149 -27.46 4.01 9.34
CA THR A 149 -28.36 4.47 10.41
C THR A 149 -28.47 3.50 11.57
N ASP A 150 -28.31 2.21 11.26
CA ASP A 150 -28.46 1.13 12.24
C ASP A 150 -27.12 0.78 12.90
N HIS A 151 -26.06 1.53 12.58
CA HIS A 151 -24.67 1.26 12.99
C HIS A 151 -24.19 -0.16 12.64
N VAL A 152 -24.81 -0.78 11.63
CA VAL A 152 -24.44 -2.07 11.08
C VAL A 152 -23.18 -1.92 10.23
N PHE A 153 -22.35 -2.96 10.20
CA PHE A 153 -21.17 -2.99 9.34
C PHE A 153 -21.54 -2.83 7.87
N PHE A 154 -20.65 -2.20 7.11
CA PHE A 154 -20.78 -2.17 5.66
C PHE A 154 -20.65 -3.57 5.07
N PRO A 155 -21.27 -3.80 3.90
CA PRO A 155 -21.20 -5.09 3.21
C PRO A 155 -19.84 -5.26 2.51
N TYR A 156 -18.77 -5.09 3.28
CA TYR A 156 -17.38 -5.20 2.91
C TYR A 156 -16.72 -6.26 3.78
N THR A 157 -16.06 -7.23 3.15
CA THR A 157 -15.93 -8.55 3.77
C THR A 157 -14.67 -8.75 4.59
N GLN A 158 -13.73 -7.80 4.51
CA GLN A 158 -12.43 -7.91 5.18
C GLN A 158 -12.38 -7.18 6.53
N ASP A 159 -13.21 -6.16 6.73
CA ASP A 159 -13.10 -5.28 7.89
C ASP A 159 -14.47 -4.99 8.53
N LYS A 160 -14.51 -4.95 9.86
CA LYS A 160 -15.66 -4.55 10.68
C LYS A 160 -15.85 -3.02 10.64
N ILE A 161 -16.09 -2.47 9.44
CA ILE A 161 -16.21 -1.02 9.22
C ILE A 161 -17.66 -0.59 9.36
N GLN A 162 -17.91 0.38 10.23
CA GLN A 162 -19.25 0.96 10.46
C GLN A 162 -19.37 2.38 9.89
N LYS A 163 -18.25 3.06 9.70
CA LYS A 163 -18.16 4.42 9.18
C LYS A 163 -17.01 4.54 8.19
N LEU A 164 -17.24 5.27 7.11
CA LEU A 164 -16.24 5.54 6.08
C LEU A 164 -16.11 7.04 5.92
N TYR A 165 -14.94 7.57 6.27
CA TYR A 165 -14.59 8.95 5.92
C TYR A 165 -14.46 9.08 4.39
N VAL A 166 -15.17 10.03 3.81
CA VAL A 166 -15.17 10.29 2.37
C VAL A 166 -14.07 11.29 2.05
N ARG A 167 -13.01 10.80 1.41
CA ARG A 167 -11.91 11.62 0.93
C ARG A 167 -12.33 12.48 -0.26
N GLU A 168 -11.70 13.63 -0.42
CA GLU A 168 -11.88 14.49 -1.59
C GLU A 168 -11.54 13.73 -2.89
N CYS A 169 -10.46 12.94 -2.88
CA CYS A 169 -10.05 12.15 -4.04
C CYS A 169 -11.08 11.08 -4.45
N TYR A 170 -11.95 10.63 -3.55
CA TYR A 170 -13.05 9.74 -3.92
C TYR A 170 -14.12 10.49 -4.71
N HIS A 171 -14.40 11.73 -4.33
CA HIS A 171 -15.35 12.58 -5.04
C HIS A 171 -14.85 12.86 -6.46
N ASP A 172 -13.61 13.32 -6.58
CA ASP A 172 -13.02 13.72 -7.84
C ASP A 172 -12.87 12.56 -8.82
N VAL A 173 -12.23 11.46 -8.37
CA VAL A 173 -11.98 10.31 -9.25
C VAL A 173 -13.28 9.61 -9.65
N PHE A 174 -14.32 9.63 -8.81
CA PHE A 174 -15.63 9.16 -9.24
C PHE A 174 -16.26 10.06 -10.30
N GLY A 175 -16.12 11.39 -10.19
CA GLY A 175 -16.52 12.32 -11.23
C GLY A 175 -15.78 12.07 -12.56
N LEU A 176 -14.47 11.88 -12.50
CA LEU A 176 -13.64 11.53 -13.67
C LEU A 176 -14.05 10.19 -14.27
N LEU A 177 -14.35 9.18 -13.44
CA LEU A 177 -14.85 7.88 -13.89
C LEU A 177 -16.14 8.05 -14.70
N LEU A 178 -17.10 8.83 -14.21
CA LEU A 178 -18.38 9.07 -14.89
C LEU A 178 -18.19 9.83 -16.22
N ASP A 179 -17.37 10.89 -16.26
CA ASP A 179 -17.06 11.63 -17.48
C ASP A 179 -16.44 10.71 -18.55
N GLN A 180 -15.52 9.84 -18.16
CA GLN A 180 -14.91 8.90 -19.11
C GLN A 180 -15.88 7.82 -19.60
N ILE A 181 -16.82 7.40 -18.75
CA ILE A 181 -17.91 6.49 -19.15
C ILE A 181 -18.80 7.16 -20.19
N ASP A 182 -19.15 8.44 -20.03
CA ASP A 182 -19.93 9.20 -21.03
C ASP A 182 -19.20 9.34 -22.36
N ARG A 183 -17.86 9.41 -22.33
CA ARG A 183 -17.01 9.38 -23.53
C ARG A 183 -16.86 7.99 -24.14
N GLY A 184 -17.54 6.98 -23.59
CA GLY A 184 -17.59 5.62 -24.11
C GLY A 184 -16.48 4.69 -23.60
N LYS A 185 -15.67 5.12 -22.62
CA LYS A 185 -14.64 4.27 -22.01
C LYS A 185 -15.27 3.22 -21.10
N LYS A 186 -14.75 1.98 -21.13
CA LYS A 186 -15.27 0.85 -20.34
C LYS A 186 -14.26 0.22 -19.39
N SER A 187 -13.00 0.60 -19.46
CA SER A 187 -11.93 -0.03 -18.69
C SER A 187 -11.14 1.03 -17.95
N PHE A 188 -11.10 0.87 -16.64
CA PHE A 188 -10.56 1.83 -15.69
C PHE A 188 -9.67 1.11 -14.69
N ALA A 189 -8.65 1.80 -14.22
CA ALA A 189 -7.72 1.24 -13.28
C ALA A 189 -7.32 2.29 -12.23
N ILE A 190 -7.26 1.89 -10.97
CA ILE A 190 -6.84 2.74 -9.85
C ILE A 190 -5.65 2.08 -9.14
N SER A 191 -4.62 2.88 -8.92
CA SER A 191 -3.39 2.50 -8.26
C SER A 191 -3.03 3.46 -7.11
N GLY A 192 -1.89 3.23 -6.46
CA GLY A 192 -1.35 4.07 -5.39
C GLY A 192 -0.73 3.24 -4.26
N THR A 193 -0.15 3.94 -3.28
CA THR A 193 0.50 3.35 -2.09
C THR A 193 -0.43 2.35 -1.36
N SER A 194 0.10 1.25 -0.84
CA SER A 194 -0.71 0.29 -0.07
C SER A 194 -1.31 0.95 1.18
N GLY A 195 -2.53 0.60 1.57
CA GLY A 195 -3.12 1.08 2.84
C GLY A 195 -3.76 2.48 2.82
N ILE A 196 -3.86 3.14 1.67
CA ILE A 196 -4.46 4.49 1.55
C ILE A 196 -5.99 4.51 1.31
N GLY A 197 -6.65 3.34 1.29
CA GLY A 197 -8.12 3.25 1.16
C GLY A 197 -8.67 2.90 -0.22
N LYS A 198 -7.86 2.42 -1.19
CA LYS A 198 -8.33 1.99 -2.52
C LYS A 198 -9.55 1.07 -2.46
N SER A 199 -9.51 0.00 -1.67
CA SER A 199 -10.63 -0.93 -1.55
C SER A 199 -11.87 -0.28 -0.92
N LEU A 200 -11.71 0.70 -0.03
CA LEU A 200 -12.83 1.43 0.58
C LEU A 200 -13.54 2.35 -0.42
N PHE A 201 -12.88 2.73 -1.51
CA PHE A 201 -13.53 3.44 -2.61
C PHE A 201 -14.69 2.64 -3.21
N PHE A 202 -14.66 1.31 -3.16
CA PHE A 202 -15.80 0.48 -3.56
C PHE A 202 -17.06 0.77 -2.72
N VAL A 203 -16.91 0.96 -1.41
CA VAL A 203 -18.03 1.29 -0.52
C VAL A 203 -18.61 2.66 -0.87
N TYR A 204 -17.75 3.63 -1.19
CA TYR A 204 -18.18 4.93 -1.71
C TYR A 204 -18.94 4.81 -3.03
N ILE A 205 -18.43 4.06 -4.02
CA ILE A 205 -19.14 3.81 -5.28
C ILE A 205 -20.48 3.13 -5.03
N LEU A 206 -20.52 2.13 -4.15
CA LEU A 206 -21.75 1.40 -3.81
C LEU A 206 -22.80 2.36 -3.24
N HIS A 207 -22.41 3.25 -2.31
CA HIS A 207 -23.27 4.30 -1.77
C HIS A 207 -23.85 5.20 -2.86
N ARG A 208 -23.00 5.74 -3.73
CA ARG A 208 -23.43 6.64 -4.83
C ARG A 208 -24.37 5.96 -5.81
N LEU A 209 -24.12 4.70 -6.16
CA LEU A 209 -24.95 3.94 -7.08
C LEU A 209 -26.29 3.51 -6.47
N MET A 210 -26.34 3.28 -5.17
CA MET A 210 -27.60 2.99 -4.46
C MET A 210 -28.47 4.23 -4.32
N ASP A 211 -27.86 5.37 -3.98
CA ASP A 211 -28.55 6.67 -3.87
C ASP A 211 -29.18 7.08 -5.21
N ASP A 212 -28.46 6.93 -6.32
CA ASP A 212 -28.99 7.22 -7.66
C ASP A 212 -29.82 6.06 -8.27
N PHE A 213 -30.00 4.94 -7.57
CA PHE A 213 -30.56 3.73 -8.19
C PHE A 213 -31.97 3.94 -8.77
N THR A 214 -32.79 4.77 -8.11
CA THR A 214 -34.17 5.07 -8.55
C THR A 214 -34.20 6.10 -9.68
N THR A 215 -33.35 7.12 -9.60
CA THR A 215 -33.35 8.27 -10.51
C THR A 215 -32.54 8.03 -11.77
N LYS A 216 -31.54 7.13 -11.71
CA LYS A 216 -30.67 6.71 -12.83
C LYS A 216 -30.11 7.92 -13.59
N THR A 217 -29.60 8.91 -12.86
CA THR A 217 -29.03 10.14 -13.43
C THR A 217 -27.56 9.99 -13.78
N LEU A 218 -26.83 9.14 -13.06
CA LEU A 218 -25.40 8.90 -13.29
C LEU A 218 -25.15 8.18 -14.60
N SER A 219 -24.00 8.44 -15.24
CA SER A 219 -23.57 7.77 -16.47
C SER A 219 -23.40 6.24 -16.28
N LEU A 220 -22.99 5.83 -15.08
CA LEU A 220 -22.89 4.44 -14.66
C LEU A 220 -24.21 3.94 -14.06
N LYS A 221 -24.94 3.08 -14.80
CA LYS A 221 -26.28 2.60 -14.43
C LYS A 221 -26.40 1.07 -14.29
N PRO A 222 -25.54 0.39 -13.52
CA PRO A 222 -25.63 -1.06 -13.39
C PRO A 222 -26.90 -1.48 -12.64
N ASN A 223 -27.37 -2.69 -12.93
CA ASN A 223 -28.33 -3.41 -12.08
C ASN A 223 -27.61 -4.24 -11.02
N ARG A 224 -26.36 -4.61 -11.29
CA ARG A 224 -25.56 -5.48 -10.43
C ARG A 224 -24.09 -5.08 -10.45
N ILE A 225 -23.40 -5.32 -9.34
CA ILE A 225 -21.95 -5.15 -9.24
C ILE A 225 -21.33 -6.52 -8.92
N VAL A 226 -20.36 -6.95 -9.71
CA VAL A 226 -19.52 -8.11 -9.39
C VAL A 226 -18.25 -7.57 -8.75
N TYR A 227 -18.00 -7.96 -7.50
CA TYR A 227 -16.79 -7.63 -6.75
C TYR A 227 -15.91 -8.87 -6.65
N GLN A 228 -14.69 -8.79 -7.17
CA GLN A 228 -13.70 -9.87 -7.11
C GLN A 228 -12.58 -9.53 -6.14
N VAL A 229 -12.22 -10.51 -5.30
CA VAL A 229 -10.98 -10.50 -4.51
C VAL A 229 -10.33 -11.87 -4.64
N GLY A 230 -9.13 -11.92 -5.23
CA GLY A 230 -8.48 -13.18 -5.58
C GLY A 230 -9.37 -14.01 -6.51
N SER A 231 -9.71 -15.22 -6.07
CA SER A 231 -10.62 -16.14 -6.76
C SER A 231 -12.07 -16.11 -6.25
N SER A 232 -12.38 -15.26 -5.27
CA SER A 232 -13.75 -15.09 -4.75
C SER A 232 -14.49 -14.00 -5.50
N TYR A 233 -15.76 -14.26 -5.81
CA TYR A 233 -16.64 -13.35 -6.54
C TYR A 233 -17.94 -13.14 -5.78
N LYS A 234 -18.31 -11.89 -5.54
CA LYS A 234 -19.58 -11.51 -4.89
C LYS A 234 -20.38 -10.64 -5.84
N CYS A 235 -21.65 -10.98 -6.02
CA CYS A 235 -22.59 -10.20 -6.80
C CYS A 235 -23.50 -9.41 -5.86
N PHE A 236 -23.47 -8.09 -5.98
CA PHE A 236 -24.38 -7.16 -5.34
C PHE A 236 -25.48 -6.83 -6.33
N ASP A 237 -26.66 -7.43 -6.16
CA ASP A 237 -27.85 -7.09 -6.93
C ASP A 237 -28.49 -5.83 -6.34
N LEU A 238 -28.35 -4.70 -7.02
CA LEU A 238 -28.79 -3.40 -6.51
C LEU A 238 -30.33 -3.29 -6.49
N GLN A 239 -31.01 -4.04 -7.35
CA GLN A 239 -32.47 -4.03 -7.43
C GLN A 239 -33.11 -4.84 -6.30
N GLN A 240 -32.58 -6.03 -6.04
CA GLN A 240 -33.10 -6.93 -5.01
C GLN A 240 -32.47 -6.68 -3.64
N GLN A 241 -31.42 -5.84 -3.57
CA GLN A 241 -30.59 -5.63 -2.39
C GLN A 241 -30.11 -6.96 -1.81
N LEU A 242 -29.57 -7.81 -2.69
CA LEU A 242 -29.11 -9.17 -2.38
C LEU A 242 -27.63 -9.31 -2.68
N VAL A 243 -26.89 -10.00 -1.80
CA VAL A 243 -25.50 -10.38 -2.04
C VAL A 243 -25.40 -11.88 -2.19
N THR A 244 -24.88 -12.33 -3.33
CA THR A 244 -24.64 -13.76 -3.62
C THR A 244 -23.18 -13.99 -3.94
N GLU A 245 -22.58 -15.01 -3.33
CA GLU A 245 -21.29 -15.52 -3.78
C GLU A 245 -21.48 -16.28 -5.09
N LEU A 246 -20.57 -16.06 -6.05
CA LEU A 246 -20.62 -16.62 -7.38
C LEU A 246 -19.51 -17.66 -7.58
N GLY A 247 -19.86 -18.76 -8.24
CA GLY A 247 -18.91 -19.72 -8.79
C GLY A 247 -18.64 -19.47 -10.27
N LEU A 248 -18.69 -20.52 -11.08
CA LEU A 248 -18.36 -20.49 -12.52
C LEU A 248 -19.31 -19.60 -13.34
N GLU A 249 -20.52 -19.34 -12.85
CA GLU A 249 -21.53 -18.50 -13.50
C GLU A 249 -21.12 -17.03 -13.62
N VAL A 250 -20.12 -16.58 -12.85
CA VAL A 250 -19.59 -15.20 -12.91
C VAL A 250 -19.18 -14.81 -14.33
N ALA A 251 -18.62 -15.76 -15.09
CA ALA A 251 -18.20 -15.55 -16.47
C ALA A 251 -19.36 -15.08 -17.37
N ASN A 252 -20.58 -15.55 -17.10
CA ASN A 252 -21.77 -15.11 -17.86
C ASN A 252 -22.29 -13.76 -17.36
N ILE A 253 -22.11 -13.46 -16.07
CA ILE A 253 -22.59 -12.23 -15.44
C ILE A 253 -21.76 -11.02 -15.88
N VAL A 254 -20.43 -11.13 -15.91
CA VAL A 254 -19.52 -10.04 -16.34
C VAL A 254 -19.57 -9.74 -17.86
N ARG A 255 -20.30 -10.55 -18.63
CA ARG A 255 -20.59 -10.29 -20.06
C ARG A 255 -21.86 -9.47 -20.28
N LYS A 256 -22.72 -9.32 -19.25
CA LYS A 256 -23.94 -8.50 -19.35
C LYS A 256 -23.60 -7.02 -19.26
N GLN A 257 -24.20 -6.20 -20.12
CA GLN A 257 -23.94 -4.75 -20.15
C GLN A 257 -24.48 -4.02 -18.92
N ASP A 258 -25.44 -4.60 -18.18
CA ASP A 258 -25.99 -4.05 -16.94
C ASP A 258 -25.16 -4.42 -15.69
N THR A 259 -23.97 -4.98 -15.88
CA THR A 259 -23.02 -5.32 -14.81
C THR A 259 -21.95 -4.25 -14.69
N PHE A 260 -21.56 -3.90 -13.47
CA PHE A 260 -20.30 -3.23 -13.20
C PHE A 260 -19.36 -4.23 -12.54
N TYR A 261 -18.15 -4.39 -13.07
CA TYR A 261 -17.20 -5.38 -12.58
C TYR A 261 -16.03 -4.68 -11.89
N VAL A 262 -15.91 -4.90 -10.59
CA VAL A 262 -14.85 -4.35 -9.75
C VAL A 262 -13.90 -5.48 -9.39
N ILE A 263 -12.63 -5.28 -9.73
CA ILE A 263 -11.55 -6.20 -9.41
C ILE A 263 -10.71 -5.51 -8.33
N ASP A 264 -10.66 -6.09 -7.14
CA ASP A 264 -9.85 -5.59 -6.04
C ASP A 264 -8.76 -6.61 -5.69
N GLY A 265 -7.54 -6.13 -5.52
CA GLY A 265 -6.42 -6.96 -5.06
C GLY A 265 -5.35 -7.26 -6.11
N ARG A 266 -4.27 -7.89 -5.66
CA ARG A 266 -3.04 -8.09 -6.46
C ARG A 266 -3.05 -9.36 -7.29
N THR A 267 -3.64 -10.43 -6.74
CA THR A 267 -3.67 -11.79 -7.31
C THR A 267 -4.92 -12.06 -8.16
N SER A 268 -5.80 -11.06 -8.29
CA SER A 268 -7.05 -11.17 -9.02
C SER A 268 -6.81 -11.15 -10.54
N GLU A 269 -6.88 -12.32 -11.17
CA GLU A 269 -6.87 -12.43 -12.64
C GLU A 269 -8.20 -11.90 -13.22
N PRO A 270 -8.16 -10.90 -14.13
CA PRO A 270 -9.37 -10.34 -14.74
C PRO A 270 -10.07 -11.32 -15.66
N LEU A 271 -11.37 -11.50 -15.46
CA LEU A 271 -12.19 -12.27 -16.40
C LEU A 271 -12.44 -11.51 -17.71
N ILE A 272 -12.53 -12.26 -18.80
CA ILE A 272 -12.99 -11.73 -20.09
C ILE A 272 -14.42 -11.22 -19.93
N SER A 273 -14.56 -9.90 -20.02
CA SER A 273 -15.78 -9.16 -19.74
C SER A 273 -16.13 -8.22 -20.91
N SER A 274 -17.42 -7.89 -21.01
CA SER A 274 -17.95 -6.93 -22.01
C SER A 274 -18.58 -5.71 -21.36
N CYS A 275 -18.68 -5.72 -20.03
CA CYS A 275 -19.24 -4.68 -19.19
C CYS A 275 -18.20 -3.61 -18.82
N ILE A 276 -18.59 -2.64 -17.99
CA ILE A 276 -17.65 -1.65 -17.46
C ILE A 276 -16.84 -2.31 -16.34
N VAL A 277 -15.51 -2.12 -16.38
CA VAL A 277 -14.56 -2.74 -15.45
C VAL A 277 -13.72 -1.67 -14.76
N LEU A 278 -13.64 -1.76 -13.43
CA LEU A 278 -12.72 -1.00 -12.59
C LEU A 278 -11.77 -1.96 -11.88
N PHE A 279 -10.46 -1.84 -12.14
CA PHE A 279 -9.43 -2.63 -11.48
C PHE A 279 -8.67 -1.77 -10.47
N MET A 280 -8.82 -2.05 -9.18
CA MET A 280 -8.08 -1.42 -8.10
C MET A 280 -6.97 -2.37 -7.63
N SER A 281 -5.71 -1.94 -7.74
CA SER A 281 -4.58 -2.72 -7.24
C SER A 281 -3.43 -1.83 -6.83
N SER A 282 -2.38 -2.39 -6.25
CA SER A 282 -1.12 -1.66 -6.14
C SER A 282 -0.31 -1.83 -7.45
N PRO A 283 0.67 -0.95 -7.74
CA PRO A 283 1.38 -0.93 -9.02
C PRO A 283 2.09 -2.25 -9.41
N ARG A 284 2.32 -3.17 -8.47
CA ARG A 284 3.08 -4.41 -8.69
C ARG A 284 2.31 -5.50 -9.43
N SER A 285 0.98 -5.55 -9.33
CA SER A 285 0.17 -6.65 -9.90
C SER A 285 0.42 -6.81 -11.40
N GLU A 286 0.88 -7.98 -11.83
CA GLU A 286 1.11 -8.28 -13.25
C GLU A 286 -0.19 -8.22 -14.04
N TRP A 287 -1.24 -8.77 -13.45
CA TRP A 287 -2.60 -8.71 -13.98
C TRP A 287 -3.11 -7.28 -14.17
N TYR A 288 -2.84 -6.38 -13.22
CA TYR A 288 -3.18 -4.97 -13.36
C TYR A 288 -2.48 -4.34 -14.57
N LYS A 289 -1.17 -4.57 -14.72
CA LYS A 289 -0.39 -4.00 -15.84
C LYS A 289 -0.89 -4.52 -17.18
N GLU A 290 -1.12 -5.83 -17.25
CA GLU A 290 -1.56 -6.47 -18.47
C GLU A 290 -2.97 -6.00 -18.82
N PHE A 291 -3.86 -5.87 -17.83
CA PHE A 291 -5.19 -5.28 -18.02
C PHE A 291 -5.11 -3.85 -18.57
N VAL A 292 -4.33 -2.98 -17.91
CA VAL A 292 -4.13 -1.60 -18.34
C VAL A 292 -3.66 -1.53 -19.78
N LYS A 293 -2.63 -2.32 -20.12
CA LYS A 293 -2.04 -2.35 -21.46
C LYS A 293 -3.00 -2.90 -22.51
N GLN A 294 -3.60 -4.06 -22.26
CA GLN A 294 -4.47 -4.75 -23.22
C GLN A 294 -5.79 -4.01 -23.44
N LYS A 295 -6.38 -3.44 -22.38
CA LYS A 295 -7.66 -2.73 -22.45
C LYS A 295 -7.49 -1.25 -22.71
N MET A 296 -6.25 -0.76 -22.77
CA MET A 296 -5.90 0.66 -22.77
C MET A 296 -6.69 1.40 -21.69
N ALA A 297 -6.71 0.87 -20.46
CA ALA A 297 -7.55 1.39 -19.39
C ALA A 297 -7.19 2.85 -19.07
N LYS A 298 -8.16 3.66 -18.65
CA LYS A 298 -7.84 4.98 -18.07
C LYS A 298 -7.39 4.76 -16.62
N GLU A 299 -6.21 5.26 -16.30
CA GLU A 299 -5.55 5.09 -15.01
C GLU A 299 -5.65 6.35 -14.18
N TRP A 300 -5.78 6.16 -12.86
CA TRP A 300 -5.63 7.17 -11.82
C TRP A 300 -4.85 6.58 -10.64
N ASP A 301 -4.05 7.38 -9.97
CA ASP A 301 -3.39 7.01 -8.72
C ASP A 301 -3.95 7.84 -7.57
N PHE A 302 -4.28 7.19 -6.47
CA PHE A 302 -4.72 7.91 -5.28
C PHE A 302 -3.53 8.45 -4.49
N PRO A 303 -3.60 9.72 -4.02
CA PRO A 303 -2.59 10.27 -3.14
C PRO A 303 -2.64 9.61 -1.76
N VAL A 304 -1.51 9.70 -1.05
CA VAL A 304 -1.48 9.48 0.40
C VAL A 304 -2.37 10.51 1.11
N TRP A 305 -2.73 10.24 2.35
CA TRP A 305 -3.60 11.13 3.10
C TRP A 305 -2.83 12.36 3.57
N THR A 306 -3.47 13.53 3.51
CA THR A 306 -2.95 14.72 4.20
C THR A 306 -3.12 14.58 5.71
N LEU A 307 -2.37 15.37 6.48
CA LEU A 307 -2.56 15.39 7.93
C LEU A 307 -3.98 15.82 8.31
N ASP A 308 -4.54 16.79 7.60
CA ASP A 308 -5.90 17.28 7.82
C ASP A 308 -6.95 16.19 7.55
N GLU A 309 -6.83 15.44 6.45
CA GLU A 309 -7.71 14.29 6.16
C GLU A 309 -7.63 13.25 7.28
N LEU A 310 -6.43 12.94 7.78
CA LEU A 310 -6.24 11.97 8.86
C LEU A 310 -6.82 12.47 10.18
N GLN A 311 -6.66 13.75 10.49
CA GLN A 311 -7.23 14.34 11.71
C GLN A 311 -8.77 14.39 11.66
N ALA A 312 -9.34 14.70 10.50
CA ALA A 312 -10.79 14.63 10.28
C ALA A 312 -11.30 13.19 10.43
N CYS A 313 -10.69 12.23 9.73
CA CYS A 313 -11.03 10.82 9.85
C CYS A 313 -10.88 10.31 11.29
N ARG A 314 -9.82 10.69 12.01
CA ARG A 314 -9.64 10.38 13.43
C ARG A 314 -10.81 10.91 14.26
N ARG A 315 -11.19 12.18 14.07
CA ARG A 315 -12.30 12.81 14.81
C ARG A 315 -13.62 12.06 14.62
N HIS A 316 -13.92 11.62 13.40
CA HIS A 316 -15.23 11.06 13.07
C HIS A 316 -15.31 9.53 13.17
N CYS A 317 -14.21 8.82 12.87
CA CYS A 317 -14.16 7.35 12.79
C CYS A 317 -13.38 6.70 13.93
N TYR A 318 -12.39 7.39 14.51
CA TYR A 318 -11.49 6.83 15.54
C TYR A 318 -11.30 7.80 16.72
N PRO A 319 -12.38 8.25 17.38
CA PRO A 319 -12.30 9.30 18.41
C PRO A 319 -11.40 8.92 19.59
N ASP A 320 -11.30 7.62 19.88
CA ASP A 320 -10.51 7.05 20.98
C ASP A 320 -8.99 7.07 20.73
N VAL A 321 -8.56 7.24 19.47
CA VAL A 321 -7.12 7.38 19.15
C VAL A 321 -6.70 8.81 19.50
N PRO A 322 -5.66 9.05 20.32
CA PRO A 322 -5.19 10.40 20.66
C PRO A 322 -4.67 11.19 19.44
N ILE A 323 -4.80 12.53 19.44
CA ILE A 323 -4.29 13.37 18.33
C ILE A 323 -2.78 13.27 18.20
N GLU A 324 -2.09 13.18 19.34
CA GLU A 324 -0.64 13.09 19.43
C GLU A 324 -0.15 11.80 18.75
N THR A 325 -0.86 10.68 18.97
CA THR A 325 -0.56 9.40 18.30
C THR A 325 -0.76 9.49 16.79
N THR A 326 -1.85 10.11 16.32
CA THR A 326 -2.07 10.32 14.88
C THR A 326 -0.97 11.18 14.25
N ASN A 327 -0.60 12.28 14.91
CA ASN A 327 0.45 13.19 14.42
C ASN A 327 1.84 12.53 14.40
N GLU A 328 2.19 11.79 15.45
CA GLU A 328 3.44 11.05 15.53
C GLU A 328 3.51 9.97 14.43
N ARG A 329 2.45 9.18 14.26
CA ARG A 329 2.41 8.15 13.22
C ARG A 329 2.35 8.76 11.82
N TYR A 330 1.72 9.92 11.63
CA TYR A 330 1.80 10.65 10.36
C TYR A 330 3.24 11.06 10.04
N ARG A 331 3.96 11.63 11.02
CA ARG A 331 5.38 11.98 10.87
C ARG A 331 6.23 10.75 10.49
N MET A 332 5.91 9.58 11.04
CA MET A 332 6.62 8.33 10.73
C MET A 332 6.26 7.76 9.35
N TYR A 333 4.98 7.68 9.01
CA TYR A 333 4.48 6.91 7.85
C TYR A 333 3.88 7.75 6.71
N GLY A 334 4.01 9.08 6.74
CA GLY A 334 3.72 10.00 5.62
C GLY A 334 2.36 9.87 4.95
N GLY A 335 1.28 9.68 5.72
CA GLY A 335 -0.08 9.71 5.18
C GLY A 335 -0.68 8.35 4.81
N VAL A 336 -0.04 7.23 5.14
CA VAL A 336 -0.65 5.90 4.94
C VAL A 336 -1.64 5.61 6.06
N ALA A 337 -2.94 5.81 5.79
CA ALA A 337 -4.01 5.68 6.79
C ALA A 337 -3.98 4.34 7.56
N ARG A 338 -3.74 3.21 6.87
CA ARG A 338 -3.60 1.91 7.55
C ARG A 338 -2.49 1.94 8.61
N SER A 339 -1.31 2.43 8.27
CA SER A 339 -0.16 2.51 9.20
C SER A 339 -0.36 3.54 10.31
N VAL A 340 -1.15 4.59 10.05
CA VAL A 340 -1.48 5.62 11.04
C VAL A 340 -2.50 5.12 12.07
N PHE A 341 -3.53 4.38 11.65
CA PHE A 341 -4.61 3.94 12.53
C PHE A 341 -4.44 2.54 13.12
N ASP A 342 -3.65 1.67 12.48
CA ASP A 342 -3.25 0.40 13.08
C ASP A 342 -2.16 0.66 14.14
N ILE A 343 -2.58 0.97 15.35
CA ILE A 343 -1.66 1.35 16.43
C ILE A 343 -0.79 0.20 16.94
N VAL A 344 -1.10 -1.05 16.57
CA VAL A 344 -0.43 -2.25 17.08
C VAL A 344 0.79 -2.60 16.22
N SER A 345 0.67 -2.48 14.90
CA SER A 345 1.76 -2.83 13.98
C SER A 345 2.83 -1.73 13.93
N ASN A 346 4.05 -2.15 13.57
CA ASN A 346 5.15 -1.25 13.25
C ASN A 346 5.79 -1.63 11.90
N PRO A 347 5.09 -1.37 10.79
CA PRO A 347 5.51 -1.85 9.46
C PRO A 347 6.86 -1.26 8.99
N MET A 348 7.31 -0.15 9.60
CA MET A 348 8.60 0.45 9.26
C MET A 348 9.78 -0.39 9.78
N GLU A 349 9.67 -1.01 10.95
CA GLU A 349 10.74 -1.88 11.47
C GLU A 349 10.94 -3.09 10.56
N GLU A 350 9.84 -3.73 10.15
CA GLU A 350 9.83 -4.84 9.19
C GLU A 350 10.44 -4.40 7.85
N ALA A 351 10.01 -3.26 7.32
CA ALA A 351 10.51 -2.75 6.05
C ALA A 351 12.00 -2.33 6.09
N LEU A 352 12.50 -1.84 7.23
CA LEU A 352 13.92 -1.54 7.42
C LEU A 352 14.75 -2.82 7.59
N ALA A 353 14.19 -3.89 8.16
CA ALA A 353 14.85 -5.18 8.23
C ALA A 353 14.93 -5.90 6.87
N ASP A 354 13.98 -5.62 5.98
CA ASP A 354 13.93 -6.16 4.61
C ASP A 354 15.02 -5.54 3.71
N VAL A 355 16.04 -6.35 3.42
CA VAL A 355 17.18 -5.97 2.58
C VAL A 355 16.76 -5.54 1.18
N ASP A 356 15.74 -6.15 0.60
CA ASP A 356 15.28 -5.85 -0.75
C ASP A 356 14.43 -4.58 -0.77
N ALA A 357 13.65 -4.31 0.28
CA ALA A 357 12.97 -3.03 0.46
C ALA A 357 13.98 -1.87 0.59
N VAL A 358 15.03 -2.04 1.40
CA VAL A 358 16.10 -1.04 1.56
C VAL A 358 16.90 -0.83 0.27
N LYS A 359 17.22 -1.89 -0.46
CA LYS A 359 17.82 -1.77 -1.82
C LYS A 359 16.86 -1.10 -2.79
N GLY A 360 15.56 -1.33 -2.64
CA GLY A 360 14.47 -0.73 -3.42
C GLY A 360 14.43 0.79 -3.36
N VAL A 361 15.01 1.41 -2.32
CA VAL A 361 15.18 2.87 -2.20
C VAL A 361 16.00 3.47 -3.34
N ARG A 362 16.80 2.68 -4.08
CA ARG A 362 17.44 3.18 -5.31
C ARG A 362 16.44 3.59 -6.40
N ASN A 363 15.19 3.11 -6.31
CA ASN A 363 14.14 3.36 -7.31
C ASN A 363 13.45 4.73 -7.13
N ILE A 364 13.86 5.55 -6.15
CA ILE A 364 13.25 6.87 -5.98
C ILE A 364 13.45 7.72 -7.25
N GLY A 365 12.39 8.39 -7.69
CA GLY A 365 12.39 9.22 -8.90
C GLY A 365 12.32 8.44 -10.19
N PHE A 366 12.31 7.11 -10.13
CA PHE A 366 12.01 6.28 -11.28
C PHE A 366 10.53 5.92 -11.33
N THR A 367 10.02 5.75 -12.55
CA THR A 367 8.71 5.14 -12.82
C THR A 367 8.83 3.61 -12.69
N ILE A 368 9.33 3.13 -11.55
CA ILE A 368 9.57 1.71 -11.27
C ILE A 368 8.64 1.23 -10.16
N LYS A 369 8.26 -0.04 -10.25
CA LYS A 369 7.30 -0.68 -9.35
C LYS A 369 8.00 -1.19 -8.11
N LEU A 370 7.41 -0.89 -6.96
CA LEU A 370 7.98 -1.15 -5.64
C LEU A 370 7.43 -2.46 -5.04
N SER A 371 8.22 -3.11 -4.17
CA SER A 371 7.73 -4.27 -3.39
C SER A 371 6.73 -3.84 -2.31
N ALA A 372 6.04 -4.79 -1.67
CA ALA A 372 5.03 -4.51 -0.65
C ALA A 372 5.63 -3.69 0.51
N ASN A 373 6.77 -4.13 1.03
CA ASN A 373 7.50 -3.45 2.11
C ASN A 373 8.18 -2.16 1.64
N THR A 374 8.55 -2.09 0.35
CA THR A 374 9.07 -0.84 -0.22
C THR A 374 8.00 0.26 -0.22
N HIS A 375 6.70 -0.05 -0.27
CA HIS A 375 5.64 0.96 -0.13
C HIS A 375 5.55 1.57 1.28
N THR A 376 6.13 0.92 2.29
CA THR A 376 6.29 1.51 3.62
C THR A 376 7.44 2.51 3.62
N LEU A 377 8.49 2.28 2.83
CA LEU A 377 9.65 3.17 2.75
C LEU A 377 9.49 4.30 1.72
N LEU A 378 8.70 4.05 0.67
CA LEU A 378 8.50 4.93 -0.48
C LEU A 378 7.02 5.06 -0.83
N HIS A 379 6.56 6.26 -1.14
CA HIS A 379 5.18 6.53 -1.55
C HIS A 379 5.08 6.85 -3.04
N THR A 380 3.92 6.53 -3.61
CA THR A 380 3.51 7.03 -4.93
C THR A 380 3.12 8.50 -4.81
N ILE A 381 3.74 9.35 -5.63
CA ILE A 381 3.42 10.77 -5.77
C ILE A 381 2.54 10.97 -6.99
N VAL A 382 1.49 11.76 -6.80
CA VAL A 382 0.39 11.96 -7.74
C VAL A 382 0.28 13.45 -8.07
N SER A 383 -0.22 13.78 -9.27
CA SER A 383 -0.49 15.16 -9.67
C SER A 383 -1.54 15.85 -8.78
N ASP A 384 -1.35 17.14 -8.56
CA ASP A 384 -2.23 18.03 -7.78
C ASP A 384 -3.17 18.88 -8.65
N ASP A 385 -3.16 18.67 -9.97
CA ASP A 385 -4.01 19.33 -10.97
C ASP A 385 -5.43 18.72 -11.08
N GLY A 386 -5.78 17.86 -10.14
CA GLY A 386 -7.05 17.12 -10.12
C GLY A 386 -7.15 16.03 -11.18
N GLN A 387 -6.08 15.72 -11.93
CA GLN A 387 -6.06 14.61 -12.90
C GLN A 387 -5.60 13.28 -12.29
N TYR A 388 -5.06 13.31 -11.07
CA TYR A 388 -4.65 12.12 -10.32
C TYR A 388 -3.67 11.23 -11.09
N GLU A 389 -2.70 11.84 -11.79
CA GLU A 389 -1.73 11.13 -12.61
C GLU A 389 -0.50 10.73 -11.79
N PHE A 390 0.00 9.50 -12.00
CA PHE A 390 1.28 9.08 -11.44
C PHE A 390 2.41 9.99 -11.92
N LEU A 391 3.16 10.57 -10.97
CA LEU A 391 4.35 11.35 -11.29
C LEU A 391 5.62 10.54 -11.10
N HIS A 392 5.85 10.06 -9.87
CA HIS A 392 7.04 9.32 -9.47
C HIS A 392 6.81 8.66 -8.11
N VAL A 393 7.83 7.95 -7.60
CA VAL A 393 7.87 7.50 -6.21
C VAL A 393 8.88 8.35 -5.43
N ASP A 394 8.54 8.72 -4.20
CA ASP A 394 9.40 9.48 -3.27
C ASP A 394 9.52 8.76 -1.93
N ILE A 395 10.45 9.20 -1.08
CA ILE A 395 10.56 8.69 0.28
C ILE A 395 9.26 8.92 1.06
N ALA A 396 8.85 7.91 1.84
CA ALA A 396 7.57 7.91 2.51
C ALA A 396 7.43 9.07 3.50
N SER A 397 8.49 9.37 4.25
CA SER A 397 8.57 10.50 5.17
C SER A 397 10.02 10.90 5.43
N ARG A 398 10.24 12.14 5.89
CA ARG A 398 11.55 12.60 6.37
C ARG A 398 12.11 11.67 7.44
N TYR A 399 11.24 11.23 8.37
CA TYR A 399 11.61 10.33 9.45
C TYR A 399 12.14 8.99 8.93
N ILE A 400 11.47 8.39 7.94
CA ILE A 400 11.95 7.15 7.30
C ILE A 400 13.30 7.36 6.63
N GLY A 401 13.51 8.51 5.97
CA GLY A 401 14.81 8.89 5.44
C GLY A 401 15.91 8.91 6.50
N GLU A 402 15.66 9.53 7.64
CA GLU A 402 16.61 9.50 8.75
C GLU A 402 16.89 8.07 9.24
N GLN A 403 15.87 7.21 9.36
CA GLN A 403 16.05 5.83 9.82
C GLN A 403 16.86 5.00 8.82
N LEU A 404 16.60 5.15 7.52
CA LEU A 404 17.37 4.51 6.46
C LEU A 404 18.85 4.89 6.54
N TRP A 405 19.15 6.16 6.77
CA TRP A 405 20.52 6.61 6.95
C TRP A 405 21.16 6.09 8.24
N LYS A 406 20.42 6.10 9.36
CA LYS A 406 20.91 5.61 10.66
C LYS A 406 21.27 4.12 10.63
N ARG A 407 20.50 3.31 9.91
CA ARG A 407 20.63 1.83 9.92
C ARG A 407 21.35 1.26 8.70
N HIS A 408 21.27 1.94 7.56
CA HIS A 408 21.74 1.44 6.26
C HIS A 408 22.57 2.49 5.50
N SER A 409 23.37 3.30 6.21
CA SER A 409 24.21 4.37 5.63
C SER A 409 25.02 3.94 4.41
N ALA A 410 25.67 2.77 4.46
CA ALA A 410 26.46 2.24 3.36
C ALA A 410 25.62 1.98 2.10
N GLN A 411 24.39 1.47 2.26
CA GLN A 411 23.47 1.24 1.14
C GLN A 411 22.92 2.58 0.61
N MET A 412 22.61 3.53 1.49
CA MET A 412 22.14 4.86 1.09
C MET A 412 23.20 5.65 0.31
N ILE A 413 24.47 5.58 0.74
CA ILE A 413 25.62 6.12 -0.01
C ILE A 413 25.69 5.49 -1.39
N THR A 414 25.60 4.16 -1.47
CA THR A 414 25.62 3.43 -2.75
C THR A 414 24.48 3.88 -3.66
N ASN A 415 23.26 3.99 -3.13
CA ASN A 415 22.09 4.45 -3.87
C ASN A 415 22.28 5.87 -4.41
N ILE A 416 22.75 6.81 -3.57
CA ILE A 416 22.99 8.19 -3.99
C ILE A 416 24.11 8.29 -5.02
N GLN A 417 25.20 7.55 -4.87
CA GLN A 417 26.28 7.51 -5.85
C GLN A 417 25.75 7.07 -7.21
N GLN A 418 24.95 5.99 -7.25
CA GLN A 418 24.30 5.53 -8.48
C GLN A 418 23.34 6.57 -9.07
N MET A 419 22.58 7.29 -8.22
CA MET A 419 21.70 8.36 -8.69
C MET A 419 22.48 9.56 -9.25
N PHE A 420 23.66 9.88 -8.71
CA PHE A 420 24.54 10.95 -9.18
C PHE A 420 25.29 10.61 -10.46
N ASP A 421 25.45 9.33 -10.80
CA ASP A 421 25.99 8.90 -12.09
C ASP A 421 24.98 9.14 -13.25
N GLY A 422 23.73 9.53 -12.94
CA GLY A 422 22.70 10.00 -13.86
C GLY A 422 22.43 11.51 -13.78
N ILE A 423 21.30 11.99 -14.33
CA ILE A 423 20.87 13.39 -14.18
C ILE A 423 20.31 13.58 -12.75
N PRO A 424 20.86 14.49 -11.93
CA PRO A 424 20.35 14.71 -10.58
C PRO A 424 18.88 15.14 -10.60
N THR A 425 18.02 14.35 -9.94
CA THR A 425 16.58 14.61 -9.82
C THR A 425 16.28 15.46 -8.59
N LYS A 426 15.03 15.97 -8.43
CA LYS A 426 14.57 16.59 -7.16
C LYS A 426 14.82 15.68 -5.93
N ILE A 427 14.90 14.39 -6.19
CA ILE A 427 14.97 13.30 -5.23
C ILE A 427 16.38 13.00 -4.73
N SER A 428 17.38 12.93 -5.63
CA SER A 428 18.76 12.79 -5.20
C SER A 428 19.23 14.01 -4.40
N ARG A 429 18.56 15.16 -4.60
CA ARG A 429 18.70 16.34 -3.75
C ARG A 429 18.15 16.11 -2.34
N HIS A 430 16.92 15.62 -2.19
CA HIS A 430 16.31 15.42 -0.88
C HIS A 430 17.04 14.38 -0.01
N LEU A 431 17.43 13.24 -0.59
CA LEU A 431 18.24 12.26 0.15
C LEU A 431 19.63 12.79 0.52
N PHE A 432 20.25 13.59 -0.36
CA PHE A 432 21.53 14.24 -0.09
C PHE A 432 21.42 15.34 0.96
N GLU A 433 20.30 16.04 1.00
CA GLU A 433 19.97 17.01 2.04
C GLU A 433 19.85 16.32 3.41
N ILE A 434 19.11 15.21 3.51
CA ILE A 434 19.02 14.40 4.75
C ILE A 434 20.40 13.94 5.21
N TYR A 435 21.24 13.44 4.29
CA TYR A 435 22.64 13.08 4.60
C TYR A 435 23.42 14.28 5.13
N GLY A 436 23.24 15.43 4.47
CA GLY A 436 23.78 16.70 4.87
C GLY A 436 23.46 17.04 6.31
N HIS A 437 22.18 17.16 6.63
CA HIS A 437 21.70 17.42 8.00
C HIS A 437 22.34 16.47 9.00
N MET A 438 22.39 15.16 8.70
CA MET A 438 23.03 14.17 9.58
C MET A 438 24.52 14.43 9.82
N VAL A 439 25.31 14.71 8.78
CA VAL A 439 26.74 14.99 8.89
C VAL A 439 26.99 16.28 9.66
N PHE A 440 26.23 17.34 9.36
CA PHE A 440 26.36 18.63 10.04
C PHE A 440 25.94 18.57 11.52
N CYS A 441 24.87 17.83 11.86
CA CYS A 441 24.41 17.63 13.23
C CYS A 441 25.39 16.79 14.08
N THR A 442 26.04 15.79 13.48
CA THR A 442 27.03 14.95 14.19
C THR A 442 28.32 15.72 14.48
N GLY A 443 28.69 16.68 13.63
CA GLY A 443 29.88 17.50 13.79
C GLY A 443 31.19 16.73 13.60
N GLY A 444 32.33 17.41 13.80
CA GLY A 444 33.66 16.77 13.83
C GLY A 444 34.31 16.49 12.47
N GLN A 445 33.65 16.78 11.33
CA GLN A 445 34.24 16.67 10.00
C GLN A 445 34.67 18.03 9.45
N THR A 446 35.94 18.14 9.04
CA THR A 446 36.43 19.29 8.28
C THR A 446 36.03 19.16 6.80
N LEU A 447 35.06 19.95 6.35
CA LEU A 447 34.60 19.95 4.96
C LEU A 447 35.40 20.90 4.09
N LYS A 448 35.61 20.54 2.81
CA LYS A 448 36.25 21.45 1.84
C LYS A 448 35.25 22.52 1.44
N CYS A 449 35.42 23.72 1.97
CA CYS A 449 34.71 24.90 1.52
C CYS A 449 35.60 25.65 0.52
N ARG A 450 35.02 26.06 -0.61
CA ARG A 450 35.55 27.19 -1.36
C ARG A 450 34.43 28.19 -1.45
N CYS A 451 34.72 29.42 -1.11
CA CYS A 451 33.77 30.43 -1.44
C CYS A 451 33.72 30.57 -2.97
N LEU A 452 32.60 31.03 -3.47
CA LEU A 452 32.52 31.46 -4.85
C LEU A 452 33.20 32.84 -5.01
N GLU A 453 33.68 33.42 -3.88
CA GLU A 453 34.24 34.77 -3.63
C GLU A 453 35.26 34.85 -2.40
N ASP A 454 35.96 33.75 -2.02
CA ASP A 454 36.83 33.38 -0.82
C ASP A 454 36.35 33.20 0.68
N ALA A 455 36.88 32.13 1.37
CA ALA A 455 36.92 31.72 2.83
C ALA A 455 36.13 30.48 3.42
N ALA A 456 36.57 29.94 4.59
CA ALA A 456 36.26 28.63 5.24
C ALA A 456 35.31 28.69 6.50
N LEU A 457 34.93 27.52 7.07
CA LEU A 457 33.86 27.32 8.08
C LEU A 457 34.31 26.64 9.40
N ASP A 458 33.78 27.07 10.55
CA ASP A 458 33.71 26.34 11.85
C ASP A 458 32.58 26.86 12.80
N GLY A 459 31.72 25.99 13.38
CA GLY A 459 30.59 26.38 14.25
C GLY A 459 29.29 25.53 14.20
N ASN A 460 28.37 25.76 15.16
CA ASN A 460 27.15 24.95 15.43
C ASN A 460 25.99 25.14 14.43
N TYR A 461 25.32 24.03 14.09
CA TYR A 461 24.27 23.89 13.05
C TYR A 461 22.85 23.82 13.62
N TYR A 462 21.86 24.41 12.94
CA TYR A 462 20.44 24.48 13.31
C TYR A 462 19.54 24.21 12.10
N GLU A 463 18.54 23.33 12.27
CA GLU A 463 17.54 22.96 11.25
C GLU A 463 16.16 23.54 11.63
N PRO A 464 15.44 24.21 10.71
CA PRO A 464 14.07 24.68 10.96
C PRO A 464 13.12 23.51 11.25
N THR A 465 12.21 23.68 12.22
CA THR A 465 11.25 22.64 12.63
C THR A 465 9.97 22.57 11.80
N ASP A 466 9.71 23.59 10.96
CA ASP A 466 8.53 23.67 10.11
C ASP A 466 8.90 23.44 8.64
N ASP A 467 8.17 22.55 7.97
CA ASP A 467 8.24 22.22 6.54
C ASP A 467 7.70 23.36 5.63
N ASP A 468 7.48 24.56 6.16
CA ASP A 468 7.17 25.75 5.38
C ASP A 468 8.41 26.13 4.55
N SER A 469 8.42 25.61 3.33
CA SER A 469 9.48 25.66 2.33
C SER A 469 10.11 27.05 2.15
N PHE A 470 11.18 27.35 2.89
CA PHE A 470 12.07 28.45 2.56
C PHE A 470 12.89 28.06 1.33
N ALA A 471 12.39 28.37 0.13
CA ALA A 471 12.99 27.94 -1.14
C ALA A 471 14.49 28.32 -1.34
N ALA A 472 15.04 29.22 -0.53
CA ALA A 472 16.44 29.62 -0.54
C ALA A 472 17.33 28.94 0.52
N ILE A 473 16.77 28.39 1.59
CA ILE A 473 17.54 27.95 2.75
C ILE A 473 16.94 26.69 3.36
N ASP A 474 17.76 25.66 3.47
CA ASP A 474 17.37 24.39 4.08
C ASP A 474 17.80 24.32 5.56
N SER A 475 18.82 25.09 5.96
CA SER A 475 19.28 25.18 7.36
C SER A 475 20.13 26.42 7.66
N LEU A 476 20.38 26.68 8.95
CA LEU A 476 21.09 27.86 9.43
C LEU A 476 22.17 27.48 10.45
N SER A 477 23.20 28.30 10.57
CA SER A 477 24.16 28.27 11.68
C SER A 477 24.49 29.70 12.10
N ARG A 478 25.30 29.87 13.15
CA ARG A 478 25.92 31.18 13.43
C ARG A 478 26.82 31.69 12.31
N GLN A 479 27.27 30.82 11.40
CA GLN A 479 28.20 31.19 10.33
C GLN A 479 27.52 31.62 9.05
N GLY A 480 26.23 31.29 8.89
CA GLY A 480 25.46 31.59 7.71
C GLY A 480 24.36 30.57 7.46
N MET A 481 23.77 30.68 6.29
CA MET A 481 22.61 29.93 5.81
C MET A 481 23.08 28.86 4.82
N PHE A 482 22.46 27.68 4.79
CA PHE A 482 22.86 26.58 3.92
C PHE A 482 21.73 26.17 2.97
N GLN A 483 22.12 25.79 1.76
CA GLN A 483 21.25 25.26 0.73
C GLN A 483 21.90 24.01 0.11
N PHE A 484 21.25 22.86 0.22
CA PHE A 484 21.71 21.59 -0.36
C PHE A 484 21.26 21.49 -1.80
N THR A 485 22.20 21.21 -2.70
CA THR A 485 21.88 21.01 -4.11
C THR A 485 22.76 19.96 -4.76
N ALA A 486 22.13 19.09 -5.56
CA ALA A 486 22.81 18.13 -6.42
C ALA A 486 22.93 18.61 -7.88
N VAL A 487 22.28 19.72 -8.25
CA VAL A 487 22.29 20.28 -9.63
C VAL A 487 23.25 21.45 -9.74
N ALA A 488 23.83 21.66 -10.93
CA ALA A 488 24.81 22.72 -11.18
C ALA A 488 24.21 24.14 -11.14
N GLU A 489 22.93 24.27 -11.48
CA GLU A 489 22.16 25.51 -11.42
C GLU A 489 20.98 25.34 -10.46
N HIS A 490 21.00 26.11 -9.38
CA HIS A 490 19.96 26.16 -8.36
C HIS A 490 19.64 27.63 -8.07
N PRO A 491 18.71 28.25 -8.81
CA PRO A 491 18.35 29.64 -8.60
C PRO A 491 17.84 29.90 -7.18
N ILE A 492 18.13 31.09 -6.66
CA ILE A 492 17.71 31.52 -5.33
C ILE A 492 16.35 32.19 -5.45
N TYR A 493 15.33 31.60 -4.81
CA TYR A 493 13.95 32.10 -4.75
C TYR A 493 13.64 32.70 -3.36
N GLY A 494 12.52 33.41 -3.19
CA GLY A 494 12.10 33.89 -1.86
C GLY A 494 13.00 34.98 -1.24
N VAL A 495 13.46 35.92 -2.07
CA VAL A 495 14.47 36.93 -1.71
C VAL A 495 14.05 37.83 -0.54
N ASP A 496 12.76 38.09 -0.34
CA ASP A 496 12.29 38.93 0.77
C ASP A 496 12.59 38.32 2.14
N ILE A 497 12.36 37.01 2.27
CA ILE A 497 12.63 36.28 3.52
C ILE A 497 14.13 36.16 3.73
N LEU A 498 14.87 35.80 2.67
CA LEU A 498 16.33 35.71 2.70
C LEU A 498 16.96 37.05 3.13
N THR A 499 16.43 38.19 2.67
CA THR A 499 16.89 39.53 3.07
C THR A 499 16.67 39.78 4.56
N LYS A 500 15.53 39.38 5.11
CA LYS A 500 15.26 39.49 6.55
C LYS A 500 16.22 38.64 7.37
N LEU A 501 16.52 37.42 6.92
CA LEU A 501 17.48 36.54 7.58
C LEU A 501 18.90 37.07 7.50
N CYS A 502 19.29 37.70 6.38
CA CYS A 502 20.60 38.34 6.25
C CYS A 502 20.85 39.40 7.33
N ASN A 503 19.81 40.11 7.77
CA ASN A 503 19.93 41.12 8.84
C ASN A 503 20.25 40.53 10.22
N LEU A 504 20.18 39.20 10.38
CA LEU A 504 20.58 38.51 11.61
C LEU A 504 22.10 38.26 11.68
N TYR A 505 22.84 38.57 10.61
CA TYR A 505 24.27 38.33 10.48
C TYR A 505 25.02 39.62 10.19
N ASP A 506 26.13 39.84 10.89
CA ASP A 506 27.05 40.95 10.59
C ASP A 506 27.65 40.81 9.17
N GLU A 507 27.94 39.57 8.78
CA GLU A 507 28.36 39.21 7.43
C GLU A 507 27.50 38.04 6.91
N PRO A 508 26.43 38.30 6.14
CA PRO A 508 25.54 37.25 5.68
C PRO A 508 26.23 36.38 4.60
N LYS A 509 26.16 35.06 4.81
CA LYS A 509 26.76 34.04 3.92
C LYS A 509 25.73 32.98 3.58
N LEU A 510 25.64 32.62 2.30
CA LEU A 510 24.84 31.51 1.79
C LEU A 510 25.76 30.41 1.27
N TYR A 511 25.69 29.24 1.87
CA TYR A 511 26.51 28.07 1.57
C TYR A 511 25.74 27.05 0.75
N PHE A 512 26.17 26.83 -0.50
CA PHE A 512 25.68 25.72 -1.32
C PHE A 512 26.43 24.44 -0.96
N VAL A 513 25.76 23.49 -0.33
CA VAL A 513 26.34 22.18 -0.06
C VAL A 513 26.10 21.28 -1.26
N VAL A 514 27.18 20.75 -1.85
CA VAL A 514 27.11 20.01 -3.12
C VAL A 514 27.92 18.71 -3.09
N PRO A 515 27.52 17.70 -3.89
CA PRO A 515 28.26 16.45 -3.99
C PRO A 515 29.62 16.63 -4.67
N PRO A 516 30.55 15.66 -4.51
CA PRO A 516 31.93 15.80 -4.97
C PRO A 516 32.12 16.17 -6.44
N HIS A 517 31.26 15.67 -7.31
CA HIS A 517 31.35 15.87 -8.76
C HIS A 517 30.94 17.29 -9.17
N GLN A 518 30.04 17.96 -8.43
CA GLN A 518 29.64 19.34 -8.70
C GLN A 518 30.64 20.37 -8.15
N PHE A 519 31.35 20.04 -7.07
CA PHE A 519 32.15 21.00 -6.30
C PHE A 519 33.12 21.85 -7.13
N LYS A 520 33.87 21.27 -8.08
CA LYS A 520 34.86 22.01 -8.87
C LYS A 520 34.21 22.93 -9.90
N GLY A 521 33.07 22.54 -10.47
CA GLY A 521 32.39 23.25 -11.55
C GLY A 521 31.29 24.21 -11.10
N PHE A 522 30.85 24.13 -9.84
CA PHE A 522 29.73 24.91 -9.31
C PHE A 522 30.00 26.42 -9.38
N LYS A 523 29.05 27.19 -9.91
CA LYS A 523 29.19 28.64 -10.11
C LYS A 523 28.26 29.42 -9.19
N LYS A 524 28.44 30.74 -9.17
CA LYS A 524 27.54 31.68 -8.48
C LYS A 524 26.12 31.53 -9.04
N GLN A 525 25.16 31.38 -8.14
CA GLN A 525 23.75 31.19 -8.47
C GLN A 525 23.05 32.55 -8.62
N SER A 526 22.06 32.59 -9.52
CA SER A 526 21.27 33.79 -9.80
C SER A 526 20.01 33.86 -8.96
N PHE A 527 19.55 35.07 -8.65
CA PHE A 527 18.27 35.31 -7.99
C PHE A 527 17.14 35.26 -9.02
N LYS A 528 16.04 34.58 -8.71
CA LYS A 528 14.85 34.52 -9.56
C LYS A 528 13.57 34.74 -8.75
N PRO A 529 12.57 35.45 -9.33
CA PRO A 529 11.24 35.56 -8.71
C PRO A 529 10.53 34.20 -8.71
N ILE A 530 9.67 34.01 -7.71
CA ILE A 530 8.81 32.82 -7.61
C ILE A 530 7.81 32.80 -8.79
N ASP A 531 7.28 33.96 -9.18
CA ASP A 531 6.22 34.07 -10.20
C ASP A 531 6.67 34.64 -11.56
N GLY A 532 7.98 34.79 -11.79
CA GLY A 532 8.51 35.19 -13.12
C GLY A 532 8.26 36.65 -13.56
N THR A 533 7.52 37.45 -12.78
CA THR A 533 6.99 38.76 -13.20
C THR A 533 7.81 39.98 -12.78
N GLU A 534 8.76 39.84 -11.85
CA GLU A 534 9.55 40.97 -11.32
C GLU A 534 11.07 40.78 -11.44
N GLN A 535 11.80 41.84 -11.78
CA GLN A 535 13.26 41.86 -11.69
C GLN A 535 13.68 41.94 -10.23
N ILE A 536 14.36 40.90 -9.74
CA ILE A 536 14.85 40.86 -8.36
C ILE A 536 16.28 41.39 -8.28
N GLN A 537 16.49 42.37 -7.41
CA GLN A 537 17.81 42.90 -7.07
C GLN A 537 18.58 41.89 -6.22
N PRO A 538 19.88 41.66 -6.47
CA PRO A 538 20.74 40.88 -5.58
C PRO A 538 20.76 41.48 -4.17
N ILE A 539 20.79 40.62 -3.16
CA ILE A 539 20.92 41.07 -1.76
C ILE A 539 22.33 41.62 -1.55
N HIS A 540 22.42 42.92 -1.28
CA HIS A 540 23.70 43.59 -1.08
C HIS A 540 24.44 43.03 0.14
N GLY A 541 25.69 42.61 -0.03
CA GLY A 541 26.53 42.06 1.04
C GLY A 541 26.37 40.56 1.29
N LEU A 542 25.37 39.89 0.69
CA LEU A 542 25.23 38.43 0.77
C LEU A 542 26.29 37.74 -0.11
N LYS A 543 27.20 37.02 0.54
CA LYS A 543 28.26 36.24 -0.14
C LYS A 543 27.81 34.79 -0.38
N GLN A 544 28.17 34.22 -1.52
CA GLN A 544 27.86 32.82 -1.84
C GLN A 544 29.10 31.92 -1.73
N TYR A 545 28.93 30.77 -1.12
CA TYR A 545 29.98 29.78 -0.89
C TYR A 545 29.54 28.42 -1.43
N VAL A 546 30.49 27.53 -1.71
CA VAL A 546 30.20 26.14 -2.01
C VAL A 546 31.01 25.21 -1.11
N ILE A 547 30.33 24.24 -0.51
CA ILE A 547 30.90 23.23 0.39
C ILE A 547 30.84 21.89 -0.33
N LYS A 548 31.98 21.20 -0.40
CA LYS A 548 32.04 19.81 -0.81
C LYS A 548 31.62 18.94 0.37
N LEU A 549 30.49 18.25 0.23
CA LEU A 549 30.12 17.17 1.14
C LEU A 549 30.49 15.82 0.50
N PRO A 550 31.57 15.16 0.95
CA PRO A 550 31.94 13.85 0.44
C PRO A 550 30.95 12.79 0.94
N LEU A 551 30.60 11.84 0.08
CA LEU A 551 29.84 10.65 0.47
C LEU A 551 30.85 9.63 1.02
N ILE A 552 31.02 9.59 2.33
CA ILE A 552 31.97 8.71 3.02
C ILE A 552 31.17 7.68 3.83
N GLN A 553 31.59 6.41 3.75
CA GLN A 553 31.01 5.30 4.52
C GLN A 553 31.24 5.43 6.02
#